data_AF-A0A7C1PM81-F1
#
_entry.id   AF-A0A7C1PM81-F1
#
_cell.length_a   1.000
_cell.length_b   1.000
_cell.length_c   1.000
_cell.angle_alpha   90.00
_cell.angle_beta   90.00
_cell.angle_gamma   90.00
#
_symmetry.space_group_name_H-M   'P 1'
#
loop_
_entity.id
_entity.type
_entity.pdbx_description
1 polymer ?
#
loop_
_entity_poly.entity_id
_entity_poly.type
_entity_poly.pdbx_seq_one_letter_code
_entity_poly.pdbx_strand_id
1 'polypeptide(L)'
;MRACVWQSVLVPSVLENWENMSGEKAVITRMATLLKSGATMLNELCPVCKVPLFRLKTGEVLCPSCGQRFVLVSSDEEEIRARTALTLRNLEATVVEKIEFLRRKVAETESLDELIDAGKALATFLQVLEQARRVRISEQAPSG
;
A
#
# COMPACT_ATOMS: atom_id res chain seq x y z
N MET A 1 -12.65 -5.16 -8.53
CA MET A 1 -11.69 -4.20 -9.13
C MET A 1 -12.45 -2.99 -9.64
N ARG A 2 -12.31 -1.82 -9.01
CA ARG A 2 -12.89 -0.57 -9.49
C ARG A 2 -11.77 0.45 -9.63
N ALA A 3 -11.58 0.96 -10.84
CA ALA A 3 -10.73 2.11 -11.11
C ALA A 3 -11.50 3.38 -10.71
N CYS A 4 -10.91 4.26 -9.93
CA CYS A 4 -11.44 5.59 -9.64
C CYS A 4 -10.61 6.62 -10.42
N VAL A 5 -11.27 7.55 -11.10
CA VAL A 5 -10.65 8.59 -11.93
C VAL A 5 -10.41 9.81 -11.05
N TRP A 6 -9.17 10.32 -11.01
CA TRP A 6 -8.89 11.65 -10.48
C TRP A 6 -8.75 12.65 -11.63
N GLN A 7 -9.48 13.74 -11.51
CA GLN A 7 -9.57 14.84 -12.48
C GLN A 7 -8.52 15.91 -12.14
N SER A 8 -7.82 16.37 -13.17
CA SER A 8 -7.00 17.60 -13.23
C SER A 8 -5.60 17.57 -12.61
N VAL A 9 -4.61 17.04 -13.34
CA VAL A 9 -3.22 17.51 -13.24
C VAL A 9 -2.61 17.58 -14.64
N LEU A 10 -2.03 18.75 -14.95
CA LEU A 10 -1.26 19.13 -16.15
C LEU A 10 -0.94 18.01 -17.14
N VAL A 11 -1.42 18.18 -18.36
CA VAL A 11 -1.12 17.34 -19.51
C VAL A 11 0.31 17.66 -19.97
N PRO A 12 1.27 16.72 -19.99
CA PRO A 12 2.54 16.94 -20.66
C PRO A 12 2.27 17.34 -22.11
N SER A 13 2.96 18.35 -22.64
CA SER A 13 2.75 18.91 -24.01
C SER A 13 2.80 17.88 -25.14
N VAL A 14 3.28 16.66 -24.86
CA VAL A 14 3.31 15.52 -25.77
C VAL A 14 1.92 14.91 -26.02
N LEU A 15 0.94 15.12 -25.13
CA LEU A 15 -0.39 14.49 -25.17
C LEU A 15 -1.51 15.41 -25.72
N GLU A 16 -1.26 16.71 -25.93
CA GLU A 16 -2.30 17.73 -26.24
C GLU A 16 -2.96 17.58 -27.63
N ASN A 17 -2.46 16.71 -28.51
CA ASN A 17 -2.97 16.55 -29.88
C ASN A 17 -3.62 15.18 -30.18
N TRP A 18 -4.07 14.43 -29.16
CA TRP A 18 -4.53 13.04 -29.33
C TRP A 18 -6.06 12.85 -29.30
N GLU A 19 -6.83 13.92 -29.21
CA GLU A 19 -8.26 13.81 -28.94
C GLU A 19 -9.14 13.32 -30.11
N ASN A 20 -8.63 13.21 -31.35
CA ASN A 20 -9.47 12.74 -32.48
C ASN A 20 -8.70 11.92 -33.54
N MET A 21 -8.29 10.70 -33.20
CA MET A 21 -7.79 9.72 -34.19
C MET A 21 -8.24 8.31 -33.80
N SER A 22 -9.40 7.89 -34.30
CA SER A 22 -9.96 6.54 -34.08
C SER A 22 -9.49 5.58 -35.16
N GLY A 23 -8.55 4.68 -34.81
CA GLY A 23 -8.09 3.59 -35.67
C GLY A 23 -6.92 2.82 -35.04
N GLU A 24 -6.84 1.51 -35.26
CA GLU A 24 -5.80 0.64 -34.70
C GLU A 24 -4.37 1.15 -34.98
N LYS A 25 -4.15 1.68 -36.19
CA LYS A 25 -2.89 2.32 -36.61
C LYS A 25 -2.52 3.55 -35.76
N ALA A 26 -3.50 4.30 -35.28
CA ALA A 26 -3.28 5.47 -34.42
C ALA A 26 -2.80 5.05 -33.03
N VAL A 27 -3.41 4.02 -32.45
CA VAL A 27 -3.04 3.47 -31.14
C VAL A 27 -1.63 2.89 -31.18
N ILE A 28 -1.29 2.12 -32.23
CA ILE A 28 0.06 1.57 -32.42
C ILE A 28 1.10 2.70 -32.52
N THR A 29 0.79 3.77 -33.25
CA THR A 29 1.68 4.93 -33.38
C THR A 29 1.91 5.62 -32.03
N ARG A 30 0.86 5.78 -31.22
CA ARG A 30 0.97 6.35 -29.86
C ARG A 30 1.79 5.47 -28.93
N MET A 31 1.58 4.16 -28.96
CA MET A 31 2.38 3.20 -28.19
C MET A 31 3.87 3.32 -28.54
N ALA A 32 4.20 3.40 -29.83
CA ALA A 32 5.58 3.60 -30.29
C ALA A 32 6.17 4.94 -29.81
N THR A 33 5.39 6.03 -29.84
CA THR A 33 5.83 7.34 -29.34
C THR A 33 6.07 7.32 -27.82
N LEU A 34 5.21 6.66 -27.05
CA LEU A 34 5.38 6.49 -25.60
C LEU A 34 6.67 5.72 -25.28
N LEU A 35 6.94 4.62 -25.98
CA LEU A 35 8.21 3.89 -25.83
C LEU A 35 9.42 4.76 -26.17
N LYS A 36 9.37 5.54 -27.27
CA LYS A 36 10.43 6.47 -27.66
C LYS A 36 10.67 7.57 -26.61
N SER A 37 9.61 8.04 -25.95
CA SER A 37 9.73 9.00 -24.85
C SER A 37 10.31 8.39 -23.56
N GLY A 38 10.46 7.06 -23.53
CA GLY A 38 10.97 6.26 -22.42
C GLY A 38 9.91 5.94 -21.36
N ALA A 39 8.65 5.81 -21.77
CA ALA A 39 7.61 5.18 -20.96
C ALA A 39 7.76 3.65 -21.01
N THR A 40 7.34 2.96 -19.94
CA THR A 40 7.38 1.51 -19.81
C THR A 40 6.01 0.92 -20.10
N MET A 41 5.91 -0.03 -21.03
CA MET A 41 4.70 -0.81 -21.23
C MET A 41 4.50 -1.77 -20.04
N LEU A 42 3.29 -1.78 -19.52
CA LEU A 42 2.90 -2.57 -18.36
C LEU A 42 2.16 -3.85 -18.80
N ASN A 43 2.15 -4.86 -17.93
CA ASN A 43 1.43 -6.11 -18.20
C ASN A 43 -0.08 -5.98 -17.96
N GLU A 44 -0.51 -4.91 -17.29
CA GLU A 44 -1.90 -4.59 -17.01
C GLU A 44 -2.59 -3.97 -18.23
N LEU A 45 -3.83 -4.41 -18.49
CA LEU A 45 -4.66 -3.90 -19.57
C LEU A 45 -5.64 -2.84 -19.07
N CYS A 46 -5.97 -1.87 -19.94
CA CYS A 46 -7.06 -0.92 -19.68
C CYS A 46 -8.39 -1.68 -19.53
N PRO A 47 -9.19 -1.42 -18.47
CA PRO A 47 -10.45 -2.12 -18.23
C PRO A 47 -11.50 -1.86 -19.33
N VAL A 48 -11.41 -0.69 -19.99
CA VAL A 48 -12.32 -0.24 -21.05
C VAL A 48 -11.82 -0.67 -22.43
N CYS A 49 -10.58 -0.34 -22.78
CA CYS A 49 -10.06 -0.53 -24.14
C CYS A 49 -9.37 -1.88 -24.38
N LYS A 50 -9.04 -2.64 -23.31
CA LYS A 50 -8.25 -3.88 -23.38
C LYS A 50 -6.87 -3.72 -24.04
N VAL A 51 -6.32 -2.51 -24.03
CA VAL A 51 -4.96 -2.19 -24.51
C VAL A 51 -3.99 -2.10 -23.33
N PRO A 52 -2.72 -2.54 -23.45
CA PRO A 52 -1.71 -2.41 -22.40
C PRO A 52 -1.54 -0.98 -21.90
N LEU A 53 -1.42 -0.84 -20.58
CA LEU A 53 -1.14 0.44 -19.92
C LEU A 53 0.34 0.82 -20.06
N PHE A 54 0.63 2.11 -19.90
CA PHE A 54 1.99 2.64 -19.99
C PHE A 54 2.31 3.50 -18.78
N ARG A 55 3.47 3.27 -18.17
CA ARG A 55 4.01 4.10 -17.10
C ARG A 55 4.96 5.14 -17.68
N LEU A 56 4.62 6.41 -17.56
CA LEU A 56 5.48 7.52 -17.94
C LEU A 56 6.68 7.65 -17.00
N LYS A 57 7.70 8.39 -17.42
CA LYS A 57 8.86 8.75 -16.57
C LYS A 57 8.47 9.52 -15.30
N THR A 58 7.33 10.20 -15.33
CA THR A 58 6.76 10.91 -14.17
C THR A 58 6.21 9.96 -13.11
N GLY A 59 6.06 8.66 -13.42
CA GLY A 59 5.42 7.66 -12.56
C GLY A 59 3.92 7.48 -12.82
N GLU A 60 3.31 8.35 -13.63
CA GLU A 60 1.90 8.25 -14.00
C GLU A 60 1.65 7.06 -14.94
N VAL A 61 0.53 6.38 -14.77
CA VAL A 61 0.11 5.30 -15.67
C VAL A 61 -1.04 5.77 -16.53
N LEU A 62 -1.02 5.48 -17.83
CA LEU A 62 -2.09 5.87 -18.76
C LEU A 62 -2.40 4.81 -19.80
N CYS A 63 -3.60 4.89 -20.39
CA CYS A 63 -3.98 4.10 -21.56
C CYS A 63 -3.71 4.90 -22.86
N PRO A 64 -2.97 4.36 -23.83
CA PRO A 64 -2.69 5.04 -25.11
C PRO A 64 -3.91 5.16 -26.04
N SER A 65 -4.97 4.37 -25.76
CA SER A 65 -6.19 4.35 -26.55
C SER A 65 -7.20 5.40 -26.06
N CYS A 66 -7.62 5.34 -24.79
CA CYS A 66 -8.59 6.30 -24.22
C CYS A 66 -7.97 7.50 -23.49
N GLY A 67 -6.65 7.54 -23.29
CA GLY A 67 -5.97 8.63 -22.59
C GLY A 67 -6.20 8.67 -21.08
N GLN A 68 -7.02 7.77 -20.51
CA GLN A 68 -7.28 7.76 -19.08
C GLN A 68 -6.04 7.41 -18.27
N ARG A 69 -5.87 8.10 -17.13
CA ARG A 69 -4.80 7.86 -16.17
C ARG A 69 -5.25 6.88 -15.08
N PHE A 70 -4.31 6.07 -14.62
CA PHE A 70 -4.49 5.01 -13.64
C PHE A 70 -3.42 5.12 -12.55
N VAL A 71 -3.76 4.66 -11.36
CA VAL A 71 -2.78 4.37 -10.30
C VAL A 71 -2.69 2.86 -10.19
N LEU A 72 -1.49 2.31 -10.37
CA LEU A 72 -1.26 0.90 -10.12
C LEU A 72 -1.07 0.71 -8.61
N VAL A 73 -2.06 0.08 -7.97
CA VAL A 73 -1.91 -0.47 -6.63
C VAL A 73 -1.34 -1.87 -6.82
N SER A 74 -0.08 -2.09 -6.46
CA SER A 74 0.52 -3.43 -6.53
C SER A 74 -0.20 -4.37 -5.56
N SER A 75 -0.51 -5.58 -6.03
CA SER A 75 -0.99 -6.70 -5.20
C SER A 75 -0.14 -6.90 -3.95
N ASP A 76 1.16 -6.65 -4.08
CA ASP A 76 2.16 -6.81 -3.03
C ASP A 76 1.90 -5.85 -1.87
N GLU A 77 1.45 -4.62 -2.12
CA GLU A 77 1.14 -3.68 -1.03
C GLU A 77 -0.10 -4.10 -0.25
N GLU A 78 -1.13 -4.58 -0.94
CA GLU A 78 -2.36 -5.05 -0.28
C GLU A 78 -2.11 -6.34 0.51
N GLU A 79 -1.29 -7.25 -0.04
CA GLU A 79 -0.81 -8.44 0.65
C GLU A 79 0.05 -8.09 1.86
N ILE A 80 1.00 -7.17 1.72
CA ILE A 80 1.85 -6.68 2.81
C ILE A 80 0.97 -6.04 3.90
N ARG A 81 0.01 -5.17 3.54
CA ARG A 81 -0.91 -4.55 4.51
C ARG A 81 -1.74 -5.60 5.25
N ALA A 82 -2.32 -6.57 4.54
CA ALA A 82 -3.09 -7.64 5.16
C ALA A 82 -2.24 -8.51 6.10
N ARG A 83 -1.02 -8.86 5.67
CA ARG A 83 -0.07 -9.64 6.47
C ARG A 83 0.42 -8.88 7.69
N THR A 84 0.72 -7.59 7.56
CA THR A 84 1.12 -6.70 8.66
C THR A 84 -0.01 -6.57 9.68
N ALA A 85 -1.25 -6.32 9.22
CA ALA A 85 -2.41 -6.24 10.09
C ALA A 85 -2.65 -7.54 10.87
N LEU A 86 -2.52 -8.70 10.23
CA LEU A 86 -2.64 -10.00 10.89
C LEU A 86 -1.50 -10.22 11.91
N THR A 87 -0.27 -9.90 11.54
CA THR A 87 0.92 -10.04 12.40
C THR A 87 0.81 -9.19 13.65
N LEU A 88 0.37 -7.93 13.51
CA LEU A 88 0.15 -7.03 14.64
C LEU A 88 -0.95 -7.54 15.58
N ARG A 89 -2.05 -8.08 15.05
CA ARG A 89 -3.10 -8.70 15.88
C ARG A 89 -2.58 -9.90 16.67
N ASN A 90 -1.79 -10.75 16.03
CA ASN A 90 -1.18 -11.91 16.70
C ASN A 90 -0.19 -11.48 17.77
N LEU A 91 0.60 -10.44 17.50
CA LEU A 91 1.51 -9.85 18.49
C LEU A 91 0.74 -9.28 19.70
N GLU A 92 -0.34 -8.54 19.47
CA GLU A 92 -1.20 -8.04 20.55
C GLU A 92 -1.69 -9.20 21.45
N ALA A 93 -2.17 -10.30 20.85
CA ALA A 93 -2.61 -11.48 21.60
C ALA A 93 -1.48 -12.13 22.42
N THR A 94 -0.31 -12.35 21.82
CA THR A 94 0.86 -12.91 22.51
C THR A 94 1.32 -12.04 23.67
N VAL A 95 1.33 -10.71 23.48
CA VAL A 95 1.74 -9.76 24.53
C VAL A 95 0.77 -9.82 25.71
N VAL A 96 -0.54 -9.90 25.46
CA VAL A 96 -1.56 -10.07 26.52
C VAL A 96 -1.35 -11.36 27.31
N GLU A 97 -1.07 -12.48 26.63
CA GLU A 97 -0.76 -13.76 27.30
C GLU A 97 0.49 -13.66 28.18
N LYS A 98 1.53 -12.94 27.73
CA LYS A 98 2.74 -12.72 28.52
C LYS A 98 2.54 -11.78 29.69
N ILE A 99 1.68 -10.78 29.56
CA ILE A 99 1.26 -9.94 30.69
C ILE A 99 0.57 -10.79 31.76
N GLU A 100 -0.37 -11.67 31.39
CA GLU A 100 -1.02 -12.57 32.36
C GLU A 100 -0.05 -13.57 33.00
N PHE A 101 0.93 -14.07 32.24
CA PHE A 101 2.00 -14.88 32.78
C PHE A 101 2.83 -14.12 33.83
N LEU A 102 3.29 -12.90 33.52
CA LEU A 102 4.06 -12.08 34.45
C LEU A 102 3.22 -11.66 35.67
N ARG A 103 1.95 -11.34 35.48
CA ARG A 103 1.03 -10.99 36.57
C ARG A 103 0.89 -12.15 37.58
N ARG A 104 0.81 -13.39 37.10
CA ARG A 104 0.84 -14.57 38.00
C ARG A 104 2.17 -14.69 38.73
N LYS A 105 3.30 -14.52 38.03
CA LYS A 105 4.63 -14.55 38.65
C LYS A 105 4.77 -13.50 39.75
N VAL A 106 4.33 -12.26 39.50
CA VAL A 106 4.30 -11.17 40.48
C VAL A 106 3.48 -11.52 41.71
N ALA A 107 2.37 -12.24 41.55
CA ALA A 107 1.52 -12.65 42.67
C ALA A 107 2.15 -13.74 43.56
N GLU A 108 3.08 -14.53 43.00
CA GLU A 108 3.75 -15.65 43.69
C GLU A 108 5.13 -15.27 44.25
N THR A 109 5.74 -14.19 43.74
CA THR A 109 7.09 -13.76 44.11
C THR A 109 7.13 -13.05 45.47
N GLU A 110 8.02 -13.51 46.35
CA GLU A 110 8.37 -12.85 47.62
C GLU A 110 9.71 -12.10 47.56
N SER A 111 10.49 -12.31 46.49
CA SER A 111 11.79 -11.66 46.26
C SER A 111 11.62 -10.27 45.65
N LEU A 112 12.24 -9.26 46.28
CA LEU A 112 12.21 -7.89 45.80
C LEU A 112 12.86 -7.73 44.41
N ASP A 113 13.97 -8.43 44.16
CA ASP A 113 14.69 -8.35 42.87
C ASP A 113 13.85 -8.92 41.73
N GLU A 114 13.22 -10.08 41.95
CA GLU A 114 12.33 -10.69 40.97
C GLU A 114 11.09 -9.83 40.69
N LEU A 115 10.57 -9.15 41.73
CA LEU A 115 9.44 -8.24 41.61
C LEU A 115 9.81 -7.01 40.75
N ILE A 116 11.00 -6.45 40.96
CA ILE A 116 11.52 -5.33 40.15
C ILE A 116 11.69 -5.75 38.69
N ASP A 117 12.25 -6.92 38.43
CA ASP A 117 12.46 -7.41 37.06
C ASP A 117 11.16 -7.74 36.35
N ALA A 118 10.19 -8.33 37.05
CA ALA A 118 8.85 -8.55 36.52
C ALA A 118 8.14 -7.21 36.21
N GLY A 119 8.31 -6.19 37.06
CA GLY A 119 7.80 -4.84 36.83
C GLY A 119 8.38 -4.19 35.56
N LYS A 120 9.69 -4.30 35.34
CA LYS A 120 10.35 -3.81 34.11
C LYS A 120 9.83 -4.53 32.86
N ALA A 121 9.66 -5.86 32.95
CA ALA A 121 9.14 -6.66 31.85
C ALA A 121 7.68 -6.29 31.53
N LEU A 122 6.83 -6.08 32.54
CA LEU A 122 5.46 -5.60 32.37
C LEU A 122 5.41 -4.22 31.70
N ALA A 123 6.22 -3.27 32.15
CA ALA A 123 6.30 -1.94 31.54
C ALA A 123 6.69 -2.02 30.05
N THR A 124 7.66 -2.89 29.73
CA THR A 124 8.09 -3.14 28.35
C THR A 124 6.96 -3.72 27.50
N PHE A 125 6.24 -4.72 28.00
CA PHE A 125 5.12 -5.31 27.25
C PHE A 125 3.94 -4.38 27.06
N LEU A 126 3.64 -3.53 28.05
CA LEU A 126 2.63 -2.48 27.90
C LEU A 126 3.01 -1.47 26.81
N GLN A 127 4.29 -1.08 26.75
CA GLN A 127 4.80 -0.20 25.70
C GLN A 127 4.71 -0.85 24.31
N VAL A 128 5.07 -2.13 24.20
CA VAL A 128 4.92 -2.89 22.93
C VAL A 128 3.45 -2.93 22.50
N LEU A 129 2.53 -3.17 23.44
CA LEU A 129 1.10 -3.21 23.16
C LEU A 129 0.58 -1.85 22.67
N GLU A 130 1.00 -0.76 23.30
CA GLU A 130 0.67 0.60 22.87
C GLU A 130 1.20 0.88 21.46
N GLN A 131 2.47 0.54 21.19
CA GLN A 131 3.09 0.74 19.88
C GLN A 131 2.39 -0.07 18.79
N ALA A 132 2.09 -1.34 19.04
CA ALA A 132 1.37 -2.21 18.10
C ALA A 132 -0.01 -1.63 17.74
N ARG A 133 -0.75 -1.13 18.75
CA ARG A 133 -2.04 -0.46 18.54
C ARG A 133 -1.89 0.83 17.74
N ARG A 134 -0.87 1.65 18.02
CA ARG A 134 -0.62 2.91 17.30
C ARG A 134 -0.33 2.66 15.82
N VAL A 135 0.53 1.70 15.52
CA VAL A 135 0.86 1.30 14.13
C VAL A 135 -0.40 0.82 13.41
N ARG A 136 -1.20 -0.04 14.05
CA ARG A 136 -2.45 -0.56 13.49
C ARG A 136 -3.49 0.53 13.19
N ILE A 137 -3.56 1.58 14.00
CA ILE A 137 -4.46 2.74 13.77
C ILE A 137 -3.95 3.60 12.62
N SER A 138 -2.64 3.85 12.53
CA SER A 138 -2.07 4.63 11.43
C SER A 138 -2.23 4.00 10.05
N GLU A 139 -2.32 2.67 9.97
CA GLU A 139 -2.57 1.93 8.72
C GLU A 139 -4.05 1.89 8.29
N GLN A 140 -4.99 2.28 9.17
CA GLN A 140 -6.45 2.26 8.91
C GLN A 140 -7.02 3.63 8.51
N ALA A 141 -6.18 4.66 8.40
CA ALA A 141 -6.62 5.94 7.86
C ALA A 141 -7.02 5.75 6.39
N PRO A 142 -8.25 6.12 5.98
CA PRO A 142 -8.56 6.16 4.57
C PRO A 142 -7.61 7.19 3.95
N SER A 143 -6.74 6.71 3.06
CA SER A 143 -6.04 7.57 2.10
C SER A 143 -7.13 8.21 1.24
N GLY A 144 -7.57 9.40 1.66
CA GLY A 144 -8.51 10.24 0.94
C GLY A 144 -7.96 10.68 -0.41
#